data_AF-A0A972P2C3-F1
#
_entry.id   AF-A0A972P2C3-F1
#
_cell.length_a   1.000
_cell.length_b   1.000
_cell.length_c   1.000
_cell.angle_alpha   90.00
_cell.angle_beta   90.00
_cell.angle_gamma   90.00
#
_symmetry.space_group_name_H-M   'P 1'
#
loop_
_entity.id
_entity.type
_entity.pdbx_description
1 polymer ?
#
loop_
_entity_poly.entity_id
_entity_poly.type
_entity_poly.pdbx_seq_one_letter_code
_entity_poly.pdbx_strand_id
1 'polypeptide(L)'
;MEKACERFARLHDRVRLEFPDIAIIRSIPVPEAHLSDVLEAGRAVLRIARLIEDSCDYFMTDTVMGWSTGASSGSQPVEGFVGITGHCCHWGIASSLCRQSRIPVILAGGISPDNVREAVLSVRPAGVDSCTQTNLVDDRGIPIRFRKNPAKVRLLLEEVRNAESVLGW
;
A
#
# COMPACT_ATOMS: atom_id res chain seq x y z
N MET A 1 16.27 -10.70 -2.01
CA MET A 1 15.21 -9.99 -2.75
C MET A 1 14.76 -10.77 -3.99
N GLU A 2 15.64 -10.98 -4.98
CA GLU A 2 15.29 -11.62 -6.26
C GLU A 2 14.71 -13.03 -6.12
N LYS A 3 15.38 -13.92 -5.36
CA LYS A 3 14.86 -15.26 -5.06
C LYS A 3 13.47 -15.27 -4.40
N ALA A 4 13.08 -14.21 -3.69
CA ALA A 4 11.74 -14.09 -3.12
C ALA A 4 10.73 -13.63 -4.18
N CYS A 5 11.11 -12.66 -5.03
CA CYS A 5 10.31 -12.21 -6.16
C CYS A 5 10.02 -13.35 -7.15
N GLU A 6 11.02 -14.17 -7.46
CA GLU A 6 10.84 -15.37 -8.30
C GLU A 6 9.87 -16.39 -7.69
N ARG A 7 9.85 -16.54 -6.36
CA ARG A 7 8.87 -17.41 -5.69
C ARG A 7 7.47 -16.84 -5.81
N PHE A 8 7.31 -15.52 -5.68
CA PHE A 8 6.00 -14.88 -5.88
C PHE A 8 5.53 -15.03 -7.32
N ALA A 9 6.39 -14.77 -8.31
CA ALA A 9 6.03 -14.95 -9.73
C ALA A 9 5.56 -16.38 -10.02
N ARG A 10 6.31 -17.40 -9.57
CA ARG A 10 5.90 -18.81 -9.73
C ARG A 10 4.57 -19.15 -9.04
N LEU A 11 4.28 -18.53 -7.89
CA LEU A 11 3.01 -18.70 -7.21
C LEU A 11 1.88 -18.06 -8.01
N HIS A 12 2.08 -16.84 -8.51
CA HIS A 12 1.10 -16.13 -9.31
C HIS A 12 0.79 -16.86 -10.61
N ASP A 13 1.81 -17.38 -11.29
CA ASP A 13 1.64 -18.17 -12.51
C ASP A 13 0.78 -19.42 -12.26
N ARG A 14 0.98 -20.08 -11.10
CA ARG A 14 0.15 -21.22 -10.70
C ARG A 14 -1.29 -20.81 -10.41
N VAL A 15 -1.50 -19.71 -9.69
CA VAL A 15 -2.84 -19.19 -9.40
C VAL A 15 -3.57 -18.85 -10.71
N ARG A 16 -2.89 -18.20 -11.67
CA ARG A 16 -3.48 -17.89 -12.98
C ARG A 16 -3.82 -19.15 -13.79
N LEU A 17 -2.99 -20.19 -13.69
CA LEU A 17 -3.25 -21.46 -14.37
C LEU A 17 -4.47 -22.18 -13.78
N GLU A 18 -4.60 -22.20 -12.45
CA GLU A 18 -5.68 -22.89 -11.74
C GLU A 18 -6.98 -22.08 -11.71
N PHE A 19 -6.88 -20.75 -11.71
CA PHE A 19 -7.98 -19.80 -11.55
C PHE A 19 -7.84 -18.62 -12.53
N PRO A 20 -8.05 -18.84 -13.85
CA PRO A 20 -7.80 -17.83 -14.87
C PRO A 20 -8.67 -16.57 -14.75
N ASP A 21 -9.83 -16.67 -14.08
CA ASP A 21 -10.76 -15.55 -13.88
C ASP A 21 -10.46 -14.73 -12.61
N ILE A 22 -9.46 -15.13 -11.81
CA ILE A 22 -9.07 -14.43 -10.57
C ILE A 22 -7.88 -13.51 -10.84
N ALA A 23 -8.10 -12.20 -10.66
CA ALA A 23 -7.04 -11.20 -10.71
C ALA A 23 -6.13 -11.26 -9.47
N ILE A 24 -4.85 -10.95 -9.65
CA ILE A 24 -3.81 -10.98 -8.63
C ILE A 24 -3.40 -9.55 -8.27
N ILE A 25 -3.61 -9.19 -7.01
CA ILE A 25 -3.03 -7.99 -6.40
C ILE A 25 -1.84 -8.37 -5.53
N ARG A 26 -0.71 -7.68 -5.69
CA ARG A 26 0.47 -7.89 -4.86
C ARG A 26 0.85 -6.66 -4.05
N SER A 27 1.03 -6.87 -2.75
CA SER A 27 1.54 -5.84 -1.86
C SER A 27 3.01 -5.55 -2.15
N ILE A 28 3.33 -4.27 -2.34
CA ILE A 28 4.68 -3.74 -2.48
C ILE A 28 5.05 -3.04 -1.16
N PRO A 29 6.10 -3.48 -0.45
CA PRO A 29 6.51 -2.84 0.78
C PRO A 29 7.04 -1.43 0.48
N VAL A 30 6.48 -0.41 1.13
CA VAL A 30 6.94 0.97 1.06
C VAL A 30 7.28 1.43 2.48
N PRO A 31 8.46 2.03 2.72
CA PRO A 31 8.82 2.54 4.04
C PRO A 31 7.84 3.61 4.54
N GLU A 32 7.83 3.82 5.85
CA GLU A 32 7.12 4.93 6.47
C GLU A 32 7.67 6.31 6.06
N ALA A 33 6.84 7.35 6.20
CA ALA A 33 7.12 8.70 5.74
C ALA A 33 8.40 9.35 6.33
N HIS A 34 8.89 8.89 7.47
CA HIS A 34 10.03 9.49 8.18
C HIS A 34 11.40 8.85 7.86
N LEU A 35 11.50 8.01 6.83
CA LEU A 35 12.76 7.35 6.46
C LEU A 35 13.82 8.36 5.98
N SER A 36 15.04 8.29 6.53
CA SER A 36 16.16 9.16 6.11
C SER A 36 16.77 8.77 4.75
N ASP A 37 16.90 7.48 4.44
CA ASP A 37 17.46 7.00 3.16
C ASP A 37 16.37 6.68 2.13
N VAL A 38 15.72 7.74 1.67
CA VAL A 38 14.62 7.67 0.70
C VAL A 38 15.09 7.13 -0.66
N LEU A 39 16.33 7.44 -1.06
CA LEU A 39 16.84 7.09 -2.39
C LEU A 39 17.12 5.59 -2.52
N GLU A 40 17.79 4.98 -1.53
CA GLU A 40 18.05 3.55 -1.58
C GLU A 40 16.76 2.75 -1.45
N ALA A 41 15.89 3.14 -0.52
CA ALA A 41 14.60 2.48 -0.36
C ALA A 41 13.73 2.61 -1.62
N GLY A 42 13.65 3.80 -2.22
CA GLY A 42 12.93 4.00 -3.48
C GLY A 42 13.43 3.10 -4.60
N ARG A 43 14.76 2.96 -4.77
CA ARG A 43 15.35 2.02 -5.75
C ARG A 43 14.96 0.57 -5.46
N ALA A 44 14.98 0.15 -4.20
CA ALA A 44 14.62 -1.20 -3.81
C ALA A 44 13.13 -1.49 -4.09
N VAL A 45 12.23 -0.57 -3.73
CA VAL A 45 10.78 -0.66 -4.02
C VAL A 45 10.52 -0.83 -5.51
N LEU A 46 11.10 0.04 -6.33
CA LEU A 46 10.92 -0.01 -7.78
C LEU A 46 11.52 -1.27 -8.41
N ARG A 47 12.64 -1.78 -7.87
CA ARG A 47 13.22 -3.06 -8.33
C ARG A 47 12.30 -4.23 -8.02
N ILE A 48 11.69 -4.27 -6.82
CA ILE A 48 10.73 -5.32 -6.47
C ILE A 48 9.56 -5.28 -7.45
N ALA A 49 8.93 -4.11 -7.63
CA ALA A 49 7.79 -3.95 -8.54
C ALA A 49 8.12 -4.47 -9.94
N ARG A 50 9.26 -4.06 -10.53
CA ARG A 50 9.68 -4.50 -11.86
C ARG A 50 9.85 -6.02 -11.99
N LEU A 51 10.31 -6.70 -10.94
CA LEU A 51 10.55 -8.15 -10.97
C LEU A 51 9.28 -9.00 -10.94
N ILE A 52 8.16 -8.45 -10.47
CA ILE A 52 6.92 -9.21 -10.30
C ILE A 52 5.74 -8.66 -11.12
N GLU A 53 5.93 -7.52 -11.79
CA GLU A 53 4.88 -6.81 -12.52
C GLU A 53 4.17 -7.68 -13.56
N ASP A 54 4.90 -8.45 -14.37
CA ASP A 54 4.28 -9.29 -15.40
C ASP A 54 3.38 -10.41 -14.82
N SER A 55 3.59 -10.76 -13.56
CA SER A 55 2.83 -11.78 -12.85
C SER A 55 1.65 -11.22 -12.04
N CYS A 56 1.40 -9.91 -12.08
CA CYS A 56 0.36 -9.24 -11.29
C CYS A 56 -0.61 -8.46 -12.19
N ASP A 57 -1.82 -8.23 -11.71
CA ASP A 57 -2.82 -7.37 -12.36
C ASP A 57 -2.92 -6.01 -11.67
N TYR A 58 -2.63 -5.97 -10.37
CA TYR A 58 -2.58 -4.76 -9.56
C TYR A 58 -1.40 -4.79 -8.58
N PHE A 59 -0.92 -3.61 -8.22
CA PHE A 59 -0.11 -3.44 -7.00
C PHE A 59 -0.93 -2.77 -5.91
N MET A 60 -0.58 -3.08 -4.66
CA MET A 60 -1.04 -2.34 -3.48
C MET A 60 0.18 -1.93 -2.68
N THR A 61 0.30 -0.67 -2.25
CA THR A 61 1.38 -0.31 -1.33
C THR A 61 1.10 -0.89 0.05
N ASP A 62 2.15 -1.23 0.80
CA ASP A 62 1.99 -1.63 2.20
C ASP A 62 3.11 -1.05 3.06
N THR A 63 2.74 -0.46 4.20
CA THR A 63 3.70 0.31 5.00
C THR A 63 4.55 -0.63 5.84
N VAL A 64 5.87 -0.46 5.75
CA VAL A 64 6.84 -1.21 6.57
C VAL A 64 7.48 -0.28 7.57
N MET A 65 7.33 -0.59 8.86
CA MET A 65 8.07 0.10 9.93
C MET A 65 9.49 -0.46 10.04
N GLY A 66 10.47 0.40 10.34
CA GLY A 66 11.84 -0.03 10.60
C GLY A 66 12.55 -0.60 9.38
N TRP A 67 12.42 0.06 8.23
CA TRP A 67 13.09 -0.33 6.99
C TRP A 67 14.62 -0.35 7.16
N SER A 68 15.23 -1.51 6.94
CA SER A 68 16.67 -1.73 6.95
C SER A 68 17.12 -2.43 5.66
N THR A 69 18.06 -1.82 4.95
CA THR A 69 18.67 -2.42 3.76
C THR A 69 19.69 -3.47 4.20
N GLY A 70 19.21 -4.70 4.48
CA GLY A 70 20.10 -5.86 4.64
C GLY A 70 19.91 -6.78 5.86
N ALA A 71 18.96 -6.53 6.76
CA ALA A 71 18.66 -7.47 7.85
C ALA A 71 17.20 -7.33 8.28
N SER A 72 16.58 -8.47 8.60
CA SER A 72 15.29 -8.69 9.27
C SER A 72 14.51 -7.42 9.59
N SER A 73 13.41 -7.20 8.86
CA SER A 73 12.37 -6.22 9.22
C SER A 73 12.18 -6.22 10.74
N GLY A 74 12.42 -5.07 11.37
CA GLY A 74 12.13 -4.89 12.80
C GLY A 74 10.71 -5.32 13.14
N SER A 75 10.45 -5.60 14.42
CA SER A 75 9.18 -6.13 14.93
C SER A 75 7.97 -5.43 14.32
N GLN A 76 7.34 -6.07 13.35
CA GLN A 76 6.07 -5.63 12.78
C GLN A 76 4.96 -5.87 13.80
N PRO A 77 3.79 -5.19 13.70
CA PRO A 77 2.68 -5.33 14.65
C PRO A 77 2.19 -6.78 14.80
N VAL A 78 2.48 -7.63 13.81
CA VAL A 78 2.29 -9.07 13.84
C VAL A 78 3.57 -9.74 13.33
N GLU A 79 4.14 -10.64 14.12
CA GLU A 79 5.33 -11.41 13.73
C GLU A 79 5.07 -12.16 12.41
N GLY A 80 5.88 -11.88 11.38
CA GLY A 80 5.74 -12.48 10.05
C GLY A 80 4.82 -11.74 9.07
N PHE A 81 4.15 -10.65 9.45
CA PHE A 81 3.36 -9.82 8.53
C PHE A 81 4.01 -8.46 8.32
N VAL A 82 4.22 -8.10 7.05
CA VAL A 82 4.48 -6.72 6.65
C VAL A 82 3.11 -6.03 6.49
N GLY A 83 2.94 -4.84 7.07
CA GLY A 83 1.71 -4.05 6.93
C GLY A 83 0.83 -3.86 8.17
N ILE A 84 -0.37 -3.29 7.99
CA ILE A 84 -1.37 -2.98 9.05
C ILE A 84 -0.75 -2.15 10.19
N THR A 85 0.14 -1.22 9.85
CA THR A 85 0.80 -0.34 10.81
C THR A 85 -0.11 0.82 11.24
N GLY A 86 -1.05 1.21 10.37
CA GLY A 86 -1.84 2.42 10.56
C GLY A 86 -1.07 3.72 10.25
N HIS A 87 0.21 3.61 9.88
CA HIS A 87 1.08 4.72 9.52
C HIS A 87 1.10 4.95 8.01
N CYS A 88 1.33 6.19 7.59
CA CYS A 88 1.43 6.55 6.18
C CYS A 88 2.75 6.05 5.59
N CYS A 89 2.66 5.43 4.42
CA CYS A 89 3.85 5.14 3.62
C CYS A 89 4.46 6.43 3.05
N HIS A 90 5.71 6.37 2.63
CA HIS A 90 6.39 7.50 2.03
C HIS A 90 5.81 7.84 0.64
N TRP A 91 4.92 8.84 0.58
CA TRP A 91 4.18 9.21 -0.62
C TRP A 91 5.05 9.54 -1.84
N GLY A 92 6.26 10.10 -1.65
CA GLY A 92 7.18 10.32 -2.77
C GLY A 92 7.66 9.02 -3.45
N ILE A 93 7.81 7.94 -2.69
CA ILE A 93 8.17 6.62 -3.22
C ILE A 93 6.92 6.00 -3.86
N ALA A 94 5.76 6.07 -3.20
CA ALA A 94 4.50 5.58 -3.75
C ALA A 94 4.11 6.28 -5.06
N SER A 95 4.30 7.60 -5.17
CA SER A 95 4.10 8.39 -6.39
C SER A 95 5.05 7.94 -7.50
N SER A 96 6.31 7.65 -7.15
CA SER A 96 7.28 7.12 -8.11
C SER A 96 6.93 5.71 -8.59
N LEU A 97 6.34 4.87 -7.73
CA LEU A 97 5.80 3.56 -8.10
C LEU A 97 4.59 3.71 -9.04
N CYS A 98 3.62 4.56 -8.71
CA CYS A 98 2.44 4.82 -9.55
C CYS A 98 2.84 5.31 -10.95
N ARG A 99 3.83 6.22 -11.04
CA ARG A 99 4.30 6.76 -12.33
C ARG A 99 5.07 5.75 -13.18
N GLN A 100 5.74 4.78 -12.57
CA GLN A 100 6.62 3.85 -13.28
C GLN A 100 5.98 2.48 -13.54
N SER A 101 4.94 2.11 -12.81
CA SER A 101 4.26 0.85 -13.03
C SER A 101 3.40 0.88 -14.29
N ARG A 102 3.40 -0.22 -15.03
CA ARG A 102 2.52 -0.49 -16.18
C ARG A 102 1.13 -0.97 -15.75
N ILE A 103 0.98 -1.40 -14.51
CA ILE A 103 -0.29 -1.88 -13.94
C ILE A 103 -0.80 -0.91 -12.88
N PRO A 104 -2.12 -0.90 -12.60
CA PRO A 104 -2.69 0.04 -11.64
C PRO A 104 -2.17 -0.20 -10.21
N VAL A 105 -1.89 0.90 -9.50
CA VAL A 105 -1.38 0.87 -8.12
C VAL A 105 -2.44 1.42 -7.17
N ILE A 106 -2.78 0.64 -6.15
CA ILE A 106 -3.66 1.01 -5.04
C ILE A 106 -2.81 1.53 -3.88
N LEU A 107 -3.08 2.75 -3.43
CA LEU A 107 -2.38 3.36 -2.31
C LEU A 107 -3.01 2.90 -0.99
N ALA A 108 -2.28 2.08 -0.24
CA ALA A 108 -2.59 1.73 1.15
C ALA A 108 -1.49 2.19 2.11
N GLY A 109 -1.76 2.01 3.40
CA GLY A 109 -0.86 2.43 4.49
C GLY A 109 -1.31 3.74 5.12
N GLY A 110 -1.99 3.66 6.26
CA GLY A 110 -2.37 4.82 7.06
C GLY A 110 -3.36 5.79 6.42
N ILE A 111 -4.03 5.40 5.32
CA ILE A 111 -5.01 6.24 4.65
C ILE A 111 -6.25 6.43 5.53
N SER A 112 -6.59 7.69 5.81
CA SER A 112 -7.69 8.14 6.65
C SER A 112 -8.54 9.18 5.90
N PRO A 113 -9.76 9.49 6.38
CA PRO A 113 -10.53 10.60 5.83
C PRO A 113 -9.77 11.93 5.83
N ASP A 114 -8.91 12.15 6.82
CA ASP A 114 -8.19 13.43 7.00
C ASP A 114 -7.04 13.62 5.99
N ASN A 115 -6.48 12.53 5.44
CA ASN A 115 -5.32 12.60 4.56
C ASN A 115 -5.58 12.14 3.12
N VAL A 116 -6.69 11.43 2.85
CA VAL A 116 -6.90 10.75 1.57
C VAL A 116 -6.92 11.71 0.39
N ARG A 117 -7.49 12.91 0.56
CA ARG A 117 -7.54 13.90 -0.51
C ARG A 117 -6.14 14.34 -0.94
N GLU A 118 -5.29 14.72 0.02
CA GLU A 118 -3.90 15.11 -0.27
C GLU A 118 -3.11 13.94 -0.85
N ALA A 119 -3.32 12.73 -0.31
CA ALA A 119 -2.67 11.52 -0.76
C ALA A 119 -2.99 11.24 -2.25
N VAL A 120 -4.26 11.32 -2.64
CA VAL A 120 -4.69 11.12 -4.04
C VAL A 120 -4.11 12.19 -4.95
N LEU A 121 -4.16 13.47 -4.56
CA LEU A 121 -3.62 14.57 -5.36
C LEU A 121 -2.10 14.45 -5.59
N SER A 122 -1.36 13.97 -4.58
CA SER A 122 0.10 13.88 -4.60
C SER A 122 0.63 12.60 -5.24
N VAL A 123 -0.01 11.46 -4.94
CA VAL A 123 0.43 10.14 -5.38
C VAL A 123 -0.16 9.76 -6.73
N ARG A 124 -1.38 10.23 -7.03
CA ARG A 124 -2.19 9.85 -8.19
C ARG A 124 -2.31 8.33 -8.38
N PRO A 125 -2.76 7.60 -7.35
CA PRO A 125 -2.95 6.15 -7.46
C PRO A 125 -4.22 5.84 -8.25
N ALA A 126 -4.36 4.59 -8.71
CA ALA A 126 -5.59 4.11 -9.35
C ALA A 126 -6.73 3.86 -8.35
N GLY A 127 -6.41 3.81 -7.06
CA GLY A 127 -7.36 3.66 -5.97
C GLY A 127 -6.67 3.78 -4.61
N VAL A 128 -7.46 3.76 -3.53
CA VAL A 128 -6.96 3.81 -2.16
C VAL A 128 -7.51 2.66 -1.33
N ASP A 129 -6.74 2.16 -0.37
CA ASP A 129 -7.16 1.18 0.62
C ASP A 129 -6.98 1.70 2.06
N SER A 130 -8.02 1.53 2.87
CA SER A 130 -8.02 1.94 4.28
C SER A 130 -8.51 0.81 5.19
N CYS A 131 -7.62 0.35 6.06
CA CYS A 131 -7.94 -0.64 7.09
C CYS A 131 -8.17 0.01 8.47
N THR A 132 -7.10 0.34 9.19
CA THR A 132 -7.16 0.75 10.61
C THR A 132 -7.84 2.10 10.83
N GLN A 133 -7.55 3.09 9.98
CA GLN A 133 -7.97 4.48 10.20
C GLN A 133 -9.47 4.74 10.02
N THR A 134 -10.18 3.78 9.43
CA THR A 134 -11.65 3.80 9.28
C THR A 134 -12.39 2.92 10.29
N ASN A 135 -11.68 2.36 11.28
CA ASN A 135 -12.31 1.62 12.38
C ASN A 135 -12.90 2.56 13.45
N LEU A 136 -13.86 2.02 14.20
CA LEU A 136 -14.28 2.56 15.50
C LEU A 136 -13.10 2.56 16.46
N VAL A 137 -13.17 3.43 17.47
CA VAL A 137 -12.20 3.49 18.56
C VAL A 137 -12.86 3.07 19.86
N ASP A 138 -12.08 2.56 20.80
CA ASP A 138 -12.52 2.33 22.18
C ASP A 138 -12.51 3.63 23.00
N ASP A 139 -12.86 3.54 24.29
CA ASP A 139 -12.91 4.69 25.21
C ASP A 139 -11.55 5.37 25.42
N ARG A 140 -10.45 4.73 25.00
CA ARG A 140 -9.08 5.27 25.06
C ARG A 140 -8.63 5.84 23.71
N GLY A 141 -9.50 5.86 22.71
CA GLY A 141 -9.18 6.32 21.36
C GLY A 141 -8.41 5.31 20.52
N ILE A 142 -8.26 4.05 20.97
CA ILE A 142 -7.52 3.01 20.24
C ILE A 142 -8.44 2.36 19.21
N PRO A 143 -8.02 2.22 17.93
CA PRO A 143 -8.84 1.55 16.91
C PRO A 143 -9.19 0.11 17.28
N ILE A 144 -10.49 -0.20 17.29
CA ILE A 144 -11.01 -1.56 17.46
C ILE A 144 -10.83 -2.30 16.14
N ARG A 145 -9.93 -3.28 16.12
CA ARG A 145 -9.60 -4.04 14.90
C ARG A 145 -10.85 -4.63 14.24
N PHE A 146 -10.93 -4.43 12.94
CA PHE A 146 -11.98 -4.97 12.05
C PHE A 146 -13.42 -4.54 12.40
N ARG A 147 -13.59 -3.51 13.24
CA ARG A 147 -14.90 -2.90 13.49
C ARG A 147 -14.95 -1.53 12.83
N LYS A 148 -15.51 -1.47 11.61
CA LYS A 148 -15.59 -0.21 10.83
C LYS A 148 -16.51 0.82 11.48
N ASN A 149 -16.12 2.09 11.37
CA ASN A 149 -16.99 3.23 11.66
C ASN A 149 -17.62 3.71 10.34
N PRO A 150 -18.94 3.52 10.12
CA PRO A 150 -19.59 3.92 8.87
C PRO A 150 -19.45 5.41 8.56
N ALA A 151 -19.38 6.28 9.56
CA ALA A 151 -19.19 7.71 9.35
C ALA A 151 -17.80 8.03 8.82
N LYS A 152 -16.75 7.38 9.35
CA LYS A 152 -15.39 7.53 8.80
C LYS A 152 -15.28 6.98 7.39
N VAL A 153 -15.93 5.84 7.09
CA VAL A 153 -15.94 5.28 5.73
C VAL A 153 -16.60 6.25 4.76
N ARG A 154 -17.76 6.82 5.13
CA ARG A 154 -18.44 7.83 4.30
C ARG A 154 -17.56 9.06 4.04
N LEU A 155 -16.93 9.62 5.07
CA LEU A 155 -16.02 10.77 4.93
C LEU A 155 -14.83 10.44 4.02
N LEU A 156 -14.26 9.23 4.14
CA LEU A 156 -13.19 8.80 3.24
C LEU A 156 -13.64 8.84 1.77
N LEU A 157 -14.83 8.31 1.47
CA LEU A 157 -15.37 8.27 0.11
C LEU A 157 -15.69 9.68 -0.42
N GLU A 158 -16.20 10.57 0.43
CA GLU A 158 -16.45 11.97 0.07
C GLU A 158 -15.15 12.69 -0.29
N GLU A 159 -14.09 12.51 0.50
CA GLU A 159 -12.79 13.12 0.23
C GLU A 159 -12.08 12.55 -1.01
N VAL A 160 -12.26 11.26 -1.32
CA VAL A 160 -11.81 10.67 -2.58
C VAL A 160 -12.53 11.33 -3.76
N ARG A 161 -13.86 11.47 -3.72
CA ARG A 161 -14.65 12.14 -4.78
C ARG A 161 -14.26 13.60 -4.96
N ASN A 162 -13.97 14.29 -3.86
CA ASN A 162 -13.48 15.67 -3.89
C ASN A 162 -12.12 15.74 -4.60
N ALA A 163 -11.23 14.76 -4.40
CA ALA A 163 -9.95 14.69 -5.10
C ALA A 163 -10.14 14.37 -6.60
N GLU A 164 -11.01 13.43 -6.95
CA GLU A 164 -11.36 13.08 -8.34
C GLU A 164 -11.85 14.32 -9.10
N SER A 165 -12.76 15.09 -8.50
CA SER A 165 -13.28 16.32 -9.09
C SER A 165 -12.19 17.37 -9.34
N VAL A 166 -11.18 17.46 -8.48
CA VAL A 166 -10.06 18.40 -8.64
C VAL A 166 -9.11 17.95 -9.76
N LEU A 167 -8.93 16.63 -9.92
CA LEU A 167 -8.06 16.05 -10.95
C LEU A 167 -8.74 15.92 -12.32
N GLY A 168 -10.07 16.02 -12.36
CA GLY A 168 -10.85 15.81 -13.58
C GLY A 168 -10.88 14.35 -14.02
N TRP A 169 -10.93 13.42 -13.06
CA TRP A 169 -11.10 11.98 -13.29
C TRP A 169 -12.58 11.61 -13.52
#